data_AF-A0A7L3FJ66-F1
#
_entry.id   AF-A0A7L3FJ66-F1
#
_cell.length_a   1.000
_cell.length_b   1.000
_cell.length_c   1.000
_cell.angle_alpha   90.00
_cell.angle_beta   90.00
_cell.angle_gamma   90.00
#
_symmetry.space_group_name_H-M   'P 1'
#
loop_
_entity.id
_entity.type
_entity.pdbx_description
1 polymer ?
#
loop_
_entity_poly.entity_id
_entity_poly.type
_entity_poly.pdbx_seq_one_letter_code
_entity_poly.pdbx_strand_id
1 'polypeptide(L)'
;KRQSQYILIHQALVEYNQYGETEVSLSELHSYLNNLKRKDPPSDPSLLEAEFQRLPSYKGWRTQNTGNREENKSKNRNANIIPYDFNRVPIRHDNECSKEGENDSDDSSDEDSDCEDSSKYINASFITGYWGPKAMIATQGPLQETISDFWQMVFQRKVKVIVMLTELKEGDHELCAPYWEDGKQTYDGIEVHMTDVNFCPSYIIRAFDVTSLKTKETQKVYQYQYNKWSSLDVPENPRDLVSMIVNLKQKIPARPVTEDHRNARSVPLVVHCRDGSQQTGVFCALMTLLDSAEIEEVIDVFQVVKALRRTRLGVVSTFEQYQFLYDTIASIYPAQNGQIKKNSQLEDKVEFCSEVEKTDQETDLINIDLTSPAPVEKELPEVCDEAADSAKGTESSSNGPTTPAAT
;
A
#
# COMPACT_ATOMS: atom_id res chain seq x y z
N LYS A 1 -16.84 -31.72 -18.16
CA LYS A 1 -16.91 -30.93 -19.41
C LYS A 1 -18.36 -30.45 -19.70
N ARG A 2 -19.25 -31.18 -20.41
CA ARG A 2 -20.62 -30.68 -20.74
C ARG A 2 -21.44 -30.16 -19.54
N GLN A 3 -21.49 -30.91 -18.42
CA GLN A 3 -22.22 -30.51 -17.21
C GLN A 3 -21.66 -29.21 -16.59
N SER A 4 -20.33 -29.07 -16.56
CA SER A 4 -19.63 -27.88 -16.07
C SER A 4 -20.00 -26.63 -16.89
N GLN A 5 -20.08 -26.77 -18.22
CA GLN A 5 -20.49 -25.71 -19.14
C GLN A 5 -21.97 -25.34 -18.97
N TYR A 6 -22.84 -26.32 -18.71
CA TYR A 6 -24.25 -26.07 -18.40
C TYR A 6 -24.43 -25.29 -17.08
N ILE A 7 -23.68 -25.66 -16.03
CA ILE A 7 -23.68 -24.94 -14.75
C ILE A 7 -23.20 -23.50 -14.93
N LEU A 8 -22.14 -23.27 -15.73
CA LEU A 8 -21.62 -21.93 -16.02
C LEU A 8 -22.67 -21.02 -16.68
N ILE A 9 -23.49 -21.53 -17.60
CA ILE A 9 -24.57 -20.77 -18.24
C ILE A 9 -25.61 -20.32 -17.20
N HIS A 10 -26.02 -21.22 -16.30
CA HIS A 10 -26.96 -20.86 -15.22
C HIS A 10 -26.34 -19.86 -14.23
N GLN A 11 -25.05 -20.01 -13.90
CA GLN A 11 -24.35 -19.06 -13.03
C GLN A 11 -24.27 -17.67 -13.66
N ALA A 12 -23.91 -17.55 -14.95
CA ALA A 12 -23.86 -16.28 -15.65
C ALA A 12 -25.23 -15.59 -15.74
N LEU A 13 -26.31 -16.34 -15.97
CA LEU A 13 -27.67 -15.81 -15.98
C LEU A 13 -28.12 -15.31 -14.60
N VAL A 14 -27.79 -16.02 -13.53
CA VAL A 14 -28.07 -15.57 -12.15
C VAL A 14 -27.23 -14.35 -11.78
N GLU A 15 -25.95 -14.33 -12.15
CA GLU A 15 -25.02 -13.22 -11.86
C GLU A 15 -25.47 -11.93 -12.59
N TYR A 16 -25.83 -12.01 -13.88
CA TYR A 16 -26.41 -10.88 -14.60
C TYR A 16 -27.79 -10.46 -14.06
N ASN A 17 -28.66 -11.40 -13.69
CA ASN A 17 -29.97 -11.08 -13.12
C ASN A 17 -29.89 -10.40 -11.74
N GLN A 18 -28.90 -10.76 -10.92
CA GLN A 18 -28.74 -10.23 -9.56
C GLN A 18 -28.04 -8.86 -9.52
N TYR A 19 -27.05 -8.65 -10.40
CA TYR A 19 -26.18 -7.47 -10.35
C TYR A 19 -26.36 -6.51 -11.52
N GLY A 20 -26.78 -7.01 -12.69
CA GLY A 20 -26.89 -6.23 -13.92
C GLY A 20 -25.53 -5.83 -14.50
N GLU A 21 -25.56 -4.75 -15.27
CA GLU A 21 -24.39 -4.10 -15.86
C GLU A 21 -23.94 -2.97 -14.91
N THR A 22 -22.69 -3.04 -14.45
CA THR A 22 -22.11 -2.16 -13.41
C THR A 22 -20.84 -1.42 -13.87
N GLU A 23 -20.44 -1.65 -15.12
CA GLU A 23 -19.35 -0.96 -15.78
C GLU A 23 -19.81 0.43 -16.25
N VAL A 24 -18.93 1.41 -16.21
CA VAL A 24 -19.20 2.79 -16.66
C VAL A 24 -18.00 3.39 -17.39
N SER A 25 -18.26 4.06 -18.51
CA SER A 25 -17.24 4.79 -19.26
C SER A 25 -16.75 6.01 -18.48
N LEU A 26 -15.46 6.35 -18.58
CA LEU A 26 -14.92 7.55 -17.94
C LEU A 26 -15.61 8.85 -18.41
N SER A 27 -16.10 8.88 -19.66
CA SER A 27 -16.90 9.98 -20.20
C SER A 27 -18.25 10.17 -19.50
N GLU A 28 -18.86 9.10 -18.98
CA GLU A 28 -20.18 9.14 -18.34
C GLU A 28 -20.11 9.10 -16.81
N LEU A 29 -18.98 8.64 -16.24
CA LEU A 29 -18.71 8.47 -14.81
C LEU A 29 -19.24 9.60 -13.94
N HIS A 30 -19.06 10.86 -14.34
CA HIS A 30 -19.52 12.02 -13.57
C HIS A 30 -21.05 12.19 -13.57
N SER A 31 -21.72 11.88 -14.69
CA SER A 31 -23.19 11.89 -14.75
C SER A 31 -23.75 10.69 -13.98
N TYR A 32 -23.14 9.53 -14.17
CA TYR A 32 -23.47 8.28 -13.48
C TYR A 32 -23.37 8.42 -11.95
N LEU A 33 -22.23 8.88 -11.43
CA LEU A 33 -21.99 9.05 -9.99
C LEU A 33 -22.92 10.11 -9.36
N ASN A 34 -23.20 11.21 -10.05
CA ASN A 34 -24.17 12.21 -9.59
C ASN A 34 -25.60 11.64 -9.50
N ASN A 35 -25.99 10.77 -10.44
CA ASN A 35 -27.26 10.06 -10.36
C ASN A 35 -27.25 9.00 -9.25
N LEU A 36 -26.15 8.26 -9.08
CA LEU A 36 -26.01 7.24 -8.03
C LEU A 36 -26.10 7.83 -6.62
N LYS A 37 -25.52 9.02 -6.40
CA LYS A 37 -25.53 9.73 -5.09
C LYS A 37 -26.83 10.48 -4.79
N ARG A 38 -27.76 10.62 -5.74
CA ARG A 38 -29.02 11.34 -5.52
C ARG A 38 -29.90 10.58 -4.53
N LYS A 39 -30.39 11.29 -3.50
CA LYS A 39 -31.42 10.79 -2.56
C LYS A 39 -32.76 11.45 -2.89
N ASP A 40 -33.71 10.66 -3.34
CA ASP A 40 -35.06 11.10 -3.70
C ASP A 40 -36.05 9.94 -3.48
N PRO A 41 -36.86 9.95 -2.40
CA PRO A 41 -36.93 10.99 -1.37
C PRO A 41 -35.67 11.03 -0.46
N PRO A 42 -35.43 12.13 0.28
CA PRO A 42 -34.22 12.29 1.11
C PRO A 42 -34.10 11.31 2.29
N SER A 43 -35.15 10.57 2.63
CA SER A 43 -35.18 9.51 3.66
C SER A 43 -34.50 8.22 3.21
N ASP A 44 -34.40 8.00 1.91
CA ASP A 44 -34.12 6.69 1.33
C ASP A 44 -32.61 6.56 0.99
N PRO A 45 -32.07 5.33 0.97
CA PRO A 45 -30.70 5.12 0.51
C PRO A 45 -30.58 5.56 -0.96
N SER A 46 -29.51 6.29 -1.25
CA SER A 46 -29.08 6.57 -2.62
C SER A 46 -28.80 5.27 -3.36
N LEU A 47 -28.80 5.31 -4.71
CA LEU A 47 -28.50 4.13 -5.51
C LEU A 47 -27.07 3.62 -5.26
N LEU A 48 -26.14 4.47 -4.84
CA LEU A 48 -24.79 4.08 -4.40
C LEU A 48 -24.81 3.28 -3.09
N GLU A 49 -25.61 3.70 -2.10
CA GLU A 49 -25.81 2.95 -0.84
C GLU A 49 -26.52 1.61 -1.11
N ALA A 50 -27.53 1.61 -1.99
CA ALA A 50 -28.23 0.40 -2.41
C ALA A 50 -27.28 -0.56 -3.18
N GLU A 51 -26.39 -0.04 -4.02
CA GLU A 51 -25.37 -0.85 -4.69
C GLU A 51 -24.37 -1.47 -3.72
N PHE A 52 -23.85 -0.70 -2.76
CA PHE A 52 -23.00 -1.24 -1.71
C PHE A 52 -23.71 -2.35 -0.92
N GLN A 53 -25.01 -2.20 -0.65
CA GLN A 53 -25.84 -3.24 -0.02
C GLN A 53 -26.07 -4.48 -0.90
N ARG A 54 -26.01 -4.35 -2.24
CA ARG A 54 -26.05 -5.50 -3.17
C ARG A 54 -24.76 -6.33 -3.17
N LEU A 55 -23.63 -5.79 -2.70
CA LEU A 55 -22.35 -6.53 -2.69
C LEU A 55 -22.43 -7.76 -1.76
N PRO A 56 -22.29 -8.99 -2.28
CA PRO A 56 -22.40 -10.20 -1.48
C PRO A 56 -21.33 -10.30 -0.37
N SER A 57 -21.71 -10.94 0.73
CA SER A 57 -20.79 -11.38 1.77
C SER A 57 -20.38 -12.83 1.55
N TYR A 58 -19.07 -13.10 1.59
CA TYR A 58 -18.49 -14.43 1.37
C TYR A 58 -18.04 -15.10 2.68
N LYS A 59 -18.61 -14.70 3.84
CA LYS A 59 -18.33 -15.37 5.12
C LYS A 59 -18.73 -16.85 5.04
N GLY A 60 -17.77 -17.76 5.20
CA GLY A 60 -17.97 -19.22 5.05
C GLY A 60 -18.05 -19.73 3.60
N TRP A 61 -17.71 -18.90 2.60
CA TRP A 61 -17.73 -19.25 1.17
C TRP A 61 -16.73 -20.37 0.80
N ARG A 62 -15.59 -20.41 1.46
CA ARG A 62 -14.52 -21.41 1.30
C ARG A 62 -13.93 -21.76 2.67
N THR A 63 -13.21 -22.87 2.72
CA THR A 63 -12.50 -23.31 3.92
C THR A 63 -11.40 -22.33 4.30
N GLN A 64 -11.11 -22.27 5.60
CA GLN A 64 -10.06 -21.45 6.22
C GLN A 64 -9.31 -22.33 7.25
N ASN A 65 -9.17 -23.62 6.93
CA ASN A 65 -8.75 -24.66 7.86
C ASN A 65 -7.31 -24.44 8.33
N THR A 66 -6.39 -24.08 7.41
CA THR A 66 -4.98 -23.90 7.74
C THR A 66 -4.78 -22.78 8.75
N GLY A 67 -5.49 -21.65 8.60
CA GLY A 67 -5.42 -20.51 9.51
C GLY A 67 -6.12 -20.72 10.86
N ASN A 68 -6.97 -21.75 10.97
CA ASN A 68 -7.66 -22.15 12.20
C ASN A 68 -6.97 -23.30 12.98
N ARG A 69 -5.94 -23.94 12.41
CA ARG A 69 -5.06 -24.89 13.14
C ARG A 69 -4.50 -24.21 14.40
N GLU A 70 -4.43 -24.93 15.53
CA GLU A 70 -4.15 -24.33 16.84
C GLU A 70 -2.79 -23.61 16.86
N GLU A 71 -1.78 -24.24 16.27
CA GLU A 71 -0.42 -23.73 16.06
C GLU A 71 -0.34 -22.47 15.20
N ASN A 72 -1.40 -22.15 14.45
CA ASN A 72 -1.48 -21.00 13.55
C ASN A 72 -2.36 -19.86 14.08
N LYS A 73 -3.16 -20.09 15.14
CA LYS A 73 -4.07 -19.07 15.69
C LYS A 73 -3.34 -17.84 16.22
N SER A 74 -2.20 -18.03 16.89
CA SER A 74 -1.34 -16.94 17.39
C SER A 74 -0.82 -16.05 16.27
N LYS A 75 -0.56 -16.61 15.08
CA LYS A 75 -0.07 -15.86 13.91
C LYS A 75 -1.11 -14.94 13.27
N ASN A 76 -2.32 -14.82 13.80
CA ASN A 76 -3.40 -14.00 13.24
C ASN A 76 -3.68 -12.76 14.11
N ARG A 77 -3.34 -11.55 13.62
CA ARG A 77 -3.62 -10.27 14.31
C ARG A 77 -5.13 -9.99 14.46
N ASN A 78 -5.96 -10.66 13.66
CA ASN A 78 -7.41 -10.68 13.80
C ASN A 78 -7.97 -12.07 13.42
N ALA A 79 -8.50 -12.81 14.40
CA ALA A 79 -9.02 -14.17 14.19
C ALA A 79 -10.21 -14.26 13.22
N ASN A 80 -10.92 -13.16 12.95
CA ASN A 80 -12.01 -13.13 11.95
C ASN A 80 -11.51 -12.89 10.52
N ILE A 81 -10.23 -12.54 10.35
CA ILE A 81 -9.64 -12.09 9.09
C ILE A 81 -8.40 -12.95 8.81
N ILE A 82 -8.65 -14.12 8.24
CA ILE A 82 -7.66 -15.14 7.88
C ILE A 82 -7.88 -15.54 6.41
N PRO A 83 -6.83 -15.95 5.66
CA PRO A 83 -6.97 -16.34 4.26
C PRO A 83 -7.89 -17.56 4.10
N TYR A 84 -8.51 -17.69 2.93
CA TYR A 84 -9.08 -18.98 2.54
C TYR A 84 -7.96 -19.93 2.09
N ASP A 85 -8.15 -21.24 2.27
CA ASP A 85 -7.10 -22.20 1.96
C ASP A 85 -6.74 -22.17 0.45
N PHE A 86 -7.73 -21.99 -0.43
CA PHE A 86 -7.53 -21.99 -1.90
C PHE A 86 -6.64 -20.86 -2.45
N ASN A 87 -6.42 -19.79 -1.68
CA ASN A 87 -5.57 -18.67 -2.09
C ASN A 87 -4.62 -18.17 -0.99
N ARG A 88 -4.39 -18.96 0.07
CA ARG A 88 -3.34 -18.66 1.06
C ARG A 88 -1.98 -18.59 0.36
N VAL A 89 -1.04 -17.80 0.91
CA VAL A 89 0.35 -17.83 0.45
C VAL A 89 1.12 -18.87 1.28
N PRO A 90 1.50 -20.04 0.71
CA PRO A 90 2.37 -20.97 1.41
C PRO A 90 3.81 -20.44 1.43
N ILE A 91 4.50 -20.59 2.56
CA ILE A 91 5.96 -20.50 2.65
C ILE A 91 6.49 -21.92 2.64
N ARG A 92 7.32 -22.30 1.67
CA ARG A 92 7.89 -23.65 1.58
C ARG A 92 9.13 -23.76 2.46
N HIS A 93 9.46 -24.97 2.93
CA HIS A 93 10.72 -25.20 3.62
C HIS A 93 11.90 -25.31 2.64
N ASP A 94 13.03 -24.69 2.99
CA ASP A 94 14.20 -24.53 2.13
C ASP A 94 14.81 -25.81 1.55
N ASN A 95 14.46 -26.98 2.08
CA ASN A 95 15.00 -28.28 1.64
C ASN A 95 14.29 -28.87 0.40
N GLU A 96 13.11 -28.36 0.05
CA GLU A 96 12.32 -28.83 -1.10
C GLU A 96 12.73 -28.14 -2.40
N CYS A 97 13.18 -26.88 -2.30
CA CYS A 97 13.60 -26.03 -3.43
C CYS A 97 14.81 -26.60 -4.21
N SER A 98 15.43 -27.69 -3.74
CA SER A 98 16.59 -28.35 -4.35
C SER A 98 16.25 -29.63 -5.13
N LYS A 99 14.97 -30.01 -5.28
CA LYS A 99 14.55 -31.27 -5.94
C LYS A 99 13.66 -31.12 -7.17
N GLU A 100 13.09 -29.95 -7.44
CA GLU A 100 12.13 -29.75 -8.54
C GLU A 100 12.85 -29.46 -9.88
N GLY A 101 13.49 -30.49 -10.43
CA GLY A 101 13.70 -30.64 -11.86
C GLY A 101 12.89 -31.85 -12.32
N GLU A 102 12.09 -31.67 -13.38
CA GLU A 102 11.27 -32.72 -14.02
C GLU A 102 10.16 -33.31 -13.13
N ASN A 103 8.95 -32.70 -13.15
CA ASN A 103 7.62 -33.35 -13.25
C ASN A 103 6.47 -32.39 -12.86
N ASP A 104 6.19 -31.37 -13.69
CA ASP A 104 4.90 -30.68 -13.70
C ASP A 104 4.08 -31.26 -14.88
N SER A 105 3.08 -32.11 -14.59
CA SER A 105 2.21 -32.73 -15.61
C SER A 105 0.74 -32.46 -15.35
N ASP A 106 0.17 -31.47 -16.05
CA ASP A 106 -1.24 -31.08 -15.96
C ASP A 106 -2.21 -32.12 -16.57
N ASP A 107 -2.57 -33.19 -15.86
CA ASP A 107 -3.91 -33.79 -15.97
C ASP A 107 -4.37 -34.59 -14.74
N SER A 108 -5.64 -34.41 -14.39
CA SER A 108 -6.55 -35.27 -13.60
C SER A 108 -6.20 -35.77 -12.17
N SER A 109 -7.10 -35.40 -11.25
CA SER A 109 -7.69 -36.19 -10.15
C SER A 109 -6.86 -36.66 -8.93
N ASP A 110 -7.23 -36.08 -7.79
CA ASP A 110 -7.58 -36.78 -6.53
C ASP A 110 -6.48 -37.39 -5.62
N GLU A 111 -5.19 -37.08 -5.81
CA GLU A 111 -4.11 -37.48 -4.85
C GLU A 111 -3.22 -36.32 -4.30
N ASP A 112 -3.74 -35.09 -4.22
CA ASP A 112 -3.04 -33.91 -3.65
C ASP A 112 -3.00 -33.83 -2.10
N SER A 113 -2.98 -34.96 -1.38
CA SER A 113 -3.10 -34.97 0.09
C SER A 113 -1.78 -34.67 0.84
N ASP A 114 -0.63 -35.00 0.26
CA ASP A 114 0.64 -35.11 1.01
C ASP A 114 1.61 -33.92 0.77
N CYS A 115 1.28 -32.99 -0.13
CA CYS A 115 2.13 -31.85 -0.51
C CYS A 115 1.83 -30.54 0.26
N GLU A 116 0.69 -30.45 0.96
CA GLU A 116 0.30 -29.27 1.75
C GLU A 116 1.06 -29.16 3.08
N ASP A 117 1.39 -30.29 3.71
CA ASP A 117 1.74 -30.38 5.14
C ASP A 117 3.21 -30.00 5.47
N SER A 118 4.00 -29.65 4.45
CA SER A 118 5.35 -29.07 4.59
C SER A 118 5.40 -27.53 4.47
N SER A 119 4.25 -26.87 4.33
CA SER A 119 4.18 -25.41 4.14
C SER A 119 3.92 -24.63 5.44
N LYS A 120 4.86 -23.76 5.81
CA LYS A 120 4.73 -22.83 6.95
C LYS A 120 3.62 -21.81 6.64
N TYR A 121 2.68 -21.65 7.58
CA TYR A 121 1.54 -20.73 7.44
C TYR A 121 1.91 -19.28 7.79
N ILE A 122 1.39 -18.35 6.98
CA ILE A 122 1.33 -16.90 7.22
C ILE A 122 -0.08 -16.40 6.83
N ASN A 123 -0.58 -15.36 7.53
CA ASN A 123 -1.87 -14.73 7.21
C ASN A 123 -1.76 -13.80 5.99
N ALA A 124 -1.63 -14.40 4.81
CA ALA A 124 -1.53 -13.72 3.53
C ALA A 124 -2.35 -14.43 2.45
N SER A 125 -2.93 -13.65 1.54
CA SER A 125 -3.79 -14.08 0.45
C SER A 125 -3.21 -13.62 -0.90
N PHE A 126 -3.16 -14.52 -1.89
CA PHE A 126 -2.98 -14.11 -3.29
C PHE A 126 -4.22 -13.37 -3.79
N ILE A 127 -4.00 -12.23 -4.43
CA ILE A 127 -5.01 -11.35 -5.00
C ILE A 127 -4.79 -11.24 -6.52
N THR A 128 -5.88 -11.33 -7.27
CA THR A 128 -5.94 -11.07 -8.71
C THR A 128 -5.97 -9.57 -8.95
N GLY A 129 -5.14 -9.08 -9.88
CA GLY A 129 -5.19 -7.69 -10.37
C GLY A 129 -5.68 -7.65 -11.82
N TYR A 130 -5.76 -6.46 -12.41
CA TYR A 130 -6.25 -6.26 -13.78
C TYR A 130 -5.57 -7.20 -14.81
N TRP A 131 -4.24 -7.28 -14.78
CA TRP A 131 -3.46 -8.12 -15.71
C TRP A 131 -3.49 -9.64 -15.42
N GLY A 132 -4.14 -10.11 -14.35
CA GLY A 132 -4.31 -11.55 -14.08
C GLY A 132 -4.12 -12.02 -12.63
N PRO A 133 -4.14 -13.36 -12.41
CA PRO A 133 -4.08 -13.97 -11.09
C PRO A 133 -2.71 -13.78 -10.42
N LYS A 134 -2.71 -13.73 -9.08
CA LYS A 134 -1.50 -13.56 -8.24
C LYS A 134 -0.70 -12.28 -8.55
N ALA A 135 -1.33 -11.22 -9.05
CA ALA A 135 -0.67 -9.93 -9.28
C ALA A 135 -0.20 -9.26 -7.97
N MET A 136 -0.90 -9.52 -6.86
CA MET A 136 -0.64 -8.94 -5.54
C MET A 136 -0.76 -9.98 -4.42
N ILE A 137 -0.14 -9.70 -3.28
CA ILE A 137 -0.37 -10.39 -1.99
C ILE A 137 -0.98 -9.39 -1.01
N ALA A 138 -2.13 -9.71 -0.44
CA ALA A 138 -2.71 -9.00 0.70
C ALA A 138 -2.37 -9.74 2.00
N THR A 139 -1.69 -9.09 2.94
CA THR A 139 -1.24 -9.69 4.21
C THR A 139 -1.54 -8.77 5.39
N GLN A 140 -1.71 -9.32 6.59
CA GLN A 140 -1.73 -8.51 7.81
C GLN A 140 -0.38 -7.82 8.06
N GLY A 141 -0.39 -6.71 8.81
CA GLY A 141 0.83 -6.10 9.36
C GLY A 141 1.53 -7.08 10.30
N PRO A 142 2.81 -7.44 10.07
CA PRO A 142 3.51 -8.48 10.82
C PRO A 142 3.37 -8.34 12.34
N LEU A 143 3.09 -9.45 13.02
CA LEU A 143 3.32 -9.64 14.46
C LEU A 143 4.81 -9.94 14.68
N GLN A 144 5.35 -9.67 15.87
CA GLN A 144 6.77 -9.87 16.19
C GLN A 144 7.25 -11.30 15.86
N GLU A 145 6.45 -12.30 16.22
CA GLU A 145 6.64 -13.73 15.98
C GLU A 145 6.43 -14.16 14.51
N THR A 146 6.02 -13.24 13.62
CA THR A 146 5.82 -13.47 12.18
C THR A 146 6.72 -12.62 11.27
N ILE A 147 7.60 -11.77 11.83
CA ILE A 147 8.55 -10.95 11.03
C ILE A 147 9.40 -11.84 10.11
N SER A 148 9.84 -13.00 10.61
CA SER A 148 10.62 -13.95 9.83
C SER A 148 9.81 -14.60 8.71
N ASP A 149 8.59 -15.05 9.00
CA ASP A 149 7.66 -15.61 8.01
C ASP A 149 7.36 -14.59 6.90
N PHE A 150 7.20 -13.32 7.26
CA PHE A 150 7.00 -12.22 6.31
C PHE A 150 8.22 -12.05 5.37
N TRP A 151 9.45 -12.03 5.88
CA TRP A 151 10.64 -11.92 5.03
C TRP A 151 10.91 -13.19 4.20
N GLN A 152 10.62 -14.38 4.73
CA GLN A 152 10.64 -15.62 3.95
C GLN A 152 9.61 -15.56 2.80
N MET A 153 8.39 -15.08 3.04
CA MET A 153 7.39 -14.87 2.00
C MET A 153 7.86 -13.85 0.95
N VAL A 154 8.34 -12.69 1.37
CA VAL A 154 8.85 -11.62 0.49
C VAL A 154 9.95 -12.14 -0.44
N PHE A 155 10.92 -12.87 0.11
CA PHE A 155 12.02 -13.45 -0.67
C PHE A 155 11.55 -14.57 -1.61
N GLN A 156 10.80 -15.57 -1.10
CA GLN A 156 10.32 -16.71 -1.90
C GLN A 156 9.35 -16.31 -3.01
N ARG A 157 8.60 -15.21 -2.83
CA ARG A 157 7.67 -14.66 -3.84
C ARG A 157 8.33 -13.62 -4.75
N LYS A 158 9.64 -13.38 -4.63
CA LYS A 158 10.42 -12.43 -5.44
C LYS A 158 9.83 -11.01 -5.50
N VAL A 159 9.25 -10.57 -4.38
CA VAL A 159 8.58 -9.28 -4.23
C VAL A 159 9.55 -8.13 -4.53
N LYS A 160 9.05 -7.08 -5.18
CA LYS A 160 9.81 -5.85 -5.51
C LYS A 160 9.29 -4.63 -4.77
N VAL A 161 8.00 -4.60 -4.46
CA VAL A 161 7.34 -3.53 -3.72
C VAL A 161 6.56 -4.11 -2.53
N ILE A 162 6.77 -3.53 -1.35
CA ILE A 162 5.93 -3.69 -0.16
C ILE A 162 5.18 -2.36 0.03
N VAL A 163 3.87 -2.41 0.24
CA VAL A 163 3.05 -1.24 0.58
C VAL A 163 2.52 -1.41 2.00
N MET A 164 2.73 -0.41 2.84
CA MET A 164 2.33 -0.36 4.23
C MET A 164 1.39 0.82 4.44
N LEU A 165 0.10 0.54 4.64
CA LEU A 165 -0.98 1.53 4.70
C LEU A 165 -1.38 1.86 6.14
N THR A 166 -0.43 1.76 7.07
CA THR A 166 -0.69 1.78 8.51
C THR A 166 0.51 2.31 9.26
N GLU A 167 0.28 2.98 10.39
CA GLU A 167 1.32 3.24 11.37
C GLU A 167 1.72 1.98 12.13
N LEU A 168 2.79 2.05 12.91
CA LEU A 168 3.17 0.95 13.80
C LEU A 168 2.17 0.78 14.97
N LYS A 169 1.63 1.89 15.49
CA LYS A 169 0.73 1.95 16.64
C LYS A 169 -0.34 3.03 16.50
N GLU A 170 -1.44 2.87 17.22
CA GLU A 170 -2.50 3.87 17.39
C GLU A 170 -2.85 3.94 18.88
N GLY A 171 -2.41 5.01 19.55
CA GLY A 171 -2.28 5.04 21.01
C GLY A 171 -1.38 3.91 21.50
N ASP A 172 -1.83 3.17 22.50
CA ASP A 172 -1.13 1.99 23.04
C ASP A 172 -1.29 0.72 22.17
N HIS A 173 -2.18 0.73 21.17
CA HIS A 173 -2.52 -0.46 20.38
C HIS A 173 -1.54 -0.69 19.23
N GLU A 174 -1.01 -1.90 19.10
CA GLU A 174 -0.10 -2.24 18.00
C GLU A 174 -0.87 -2.62 16.72
N LEU A 175 -0.59 -1.86 15.66
CA LEU A 175 -1.12 -2.08 14.32
C LEU A 175 -0.18 -2.97 13.49
N CYS A 176 1.13 -2.77 13.62
CA CYS A 176 2.17 -3.49 12.91
C CYS A 176 3.47 -3.48 13.74
N ALA A 177 4.14 -4.62 13.88
CA ALA A 177 5.49 -4.67 14.42
C ALA A 177 6.49 -4.11 13.37
N PRO A 178 7.58 -3.44 13.78
CA PRO A 178 8.62 -2.99 12.86
C PRO A 178 9.40 -4.20 12.35
N TYR A 179 9.13 -4.61 11.10
CA TYR A 179 9.85 -5.69 10.42
C TYR A 179 11.17 -5.20 9.78
N TRP A 180 11.67 -4.03 10.19
CA TRP A 180 12.95 -3.46 9.79
C TRP A 180 13.58 -2.72 10.98
N GLU A 181 14.90 -2.69 11.01
CA GLU A 181 15.72 -1.96 12.00
C GLU A 181 16.92 -1.34 11.28
N ASP A 182 17.69 -0.50 11.99
CA ASP A 182 18.93 0.05 11.45
C ASP A 182 20.01 -1.03 11.30
N GLY A 183 20.77 -0.96 10.20
CA GLY A 183 21.83 -1.92 9.89
C GLY A 183 21.32 -3.24 9.29
N LYS A 184 21.97 -4.35 9.65
CA LYS A 184 21.72 -5.69 9.10
C LYS A 184 21.06 -6.60 10.12
N GLN A 185 19.87 -7.10 9.80
CA GLN A 185 19.14 -8.08 10.59
C GLN A 185 19.09 -9.43 9.88
N THR A 186 18.85 -10.51 10.62
CA THR A 186 18.72 -11.87 10.04
C THR A 186 17.53 -12.61 10.64
N TYR A 187 16.64 -13.09 9.77
CA TYR A 187 15.40 -13.79 10.15
C TYR A 187 15.30 -15.12 9.39
N ASP A 188 15.33 -16.26 10.09
CA ASP A 188 15.34 -17.64 9.54
C ASP A 188 16.11 -17.80 8.21
N GLY A 189 17.37 -17.34 8.18
CA GLY A 189 18.26 -17.48 7.01
C GLY A 189 18.15 -16.39 5.94
N ILE A 190 17.27 -15.40 6.11
CA ILE A 190 17.19 -14.20 5.26
C ILE A 190 17.87 -13.03 5.99
N GLU A 191 18.96 -12.50 5.43
CA GLU A 191 19.57 -11.24 5.86
C GLU A 191 18.80 -10.07 5.22
N VAL A 192 18.43 -9.07 6.01
CA VAL A 192 17.73 -7.85 5.58
C VAL A 192 18.60 -6.66 5.95
N HIS A 193 18.91 -5.81 4.96
CA HIS A 193 19.69 -4.60 5.13
C HIS A 193 18.92 -3.40 4.58
N MET A 194 18.54 -2.44 5.44
CA MET A 194 17.98 -1.17 4.99
C MET A 194 19.11 -0.30 4.44
N THR A 195 19.11 -0.02 3.13
CA THR A 195 20.20 0.69 2.45
C THR A 195 19.96 2.18 2.28
N ASP A 196 18.68 2.59 2.20
CA ASP A 196 18.27 3.97 1.92
C ASP A 196 16.85 4.24 2.47
N VAL A 197 16.59 5.50 2.83
CA VAL A 197 15.30 6.00 3.32
C VAL A 197 15.03 7.38 2.72
N ASN A 198 13.99 7.49 1.91
CA ASN A 198 13.55 8.73 1.29
C ASN A 198 12.17 9.16 1.84
N PHE A 199 12.02 10.46 2.12
CA PHE A 199 10.82 11.05 2.72
C PHE A 199 10.07 11.90 1.69
N CYS A 200 8.97 11.37 1.14
CA CYS A 200 8.08 12.14 0.28
C CYS A 200 7.00 12.86 1.14
N PRO A 201 6.34 13.92 0.63
CA PRO A 201 5.35 14.71 1.40
C PRO A 201 4.09 13.96 1.88
N SER A 202 3.93 12.69 1.51
CA SER A 202 2.76 11.86 1.82
C SER A 202 3.06 10.38 2.10
N TYR A 203 4.31 9.94 1.93
CA TYR A 203 4.73 8.56 2.19
C TYR A 203 6.25 8.50 2.38
N ILE A 204 6.74 7.44 3.03
CA ILE A 204 8.17 7.15 3.20
C ILE A 204 8.53 5.98 2.29
N ILE A 205 9.60 6.11 1.51
CA ILE A 205 10.21 5.00 0.76
C ILE A 205 11.40 4.47 1.56
N ARG A 206 11.49 3.15 1.74
CA ARG A 206 12.69 2.49 2.28
C ARG A 206 13.19 1.45 1.29
N ALA A 207 14.48 1.44 0.99
CA ALA A 207 15.08 0.45 0.08
C ALA A 207 15.85 -0.61 0.88
N PHE A 208 15.67 -1.87 0.51
CA PHE A 208 16.27 -3.02 1.19
C PHE A 208 17.06 -3.89 0.21
N ASP A 209 18.20 -4.39 0.70
CA ASP A 209 18.84 -5.59 0.17
C ASP A 209 18.39 -6.79 1.01
N VAL A 210 17.69 -7.73 0.39
CA VAL A 210 17.16 -8.95 1.04
C VAL A 210 17.91 -10.16 0.50
N THR A 211 18.78 -10.76 1.31
CA THR A 211 19.74 -11.78 0.88
C THR A 211 19.48 -13.13 1.54
N SER A 212 19.29 -14.19 0.76
CA SER A 212 19.29 -15.54 1.34
C SER A 212 20.71 -15.94 1.72
N LEU A 213 20.94 -16.23 3.00
CA LEU A 213 22.22 -16.75 3.49
C LEU A 213 22.53 -18.16 2.94
N LYS A 214 21.51 -18.88 2.43
CA LYS A 214 21.64 -20.21 1.80
C LYS A 214 22.06 -20.12 0.34
N THR A 215 21.36 -19.35 -0.49
CA THR A 215 21.64 -19.28 -1.94
C THR A 215 22.65 -18.18 -2.33
N LYS A 216 22.89 -17.21 -1.44
CA LYS A 216 23.62 -15.95 -1.70
C LYS A 216 23.00 -15.07 -2.80
N GLU A 217 21.74 -15.32 -3.16
CA GLU A 217 20.94 -14.42 -4.00
C GLU A 217 20.47 -13.22 -3.14
N THR A 218 20.77 -12.01 -3.61
CA THR A 218 20.29 -10.74 -3.04
C THR A 218 19.19 -10.16 -3.94
N GLN A 219 18.09 -9.74 -3.34
CA GLN A 219 16.97 -9.10 -4.02
C GLN A 219 16.79 -7.67 -3.51
N LYS A 220 16.69 -6.70 -4.42
CA LYS A 220 16.26 -5.34 -4.08
C LYS A 220 14.74 -5.30 -3.87
N VAL A 221 14.31 -4.74 -2.74
CA VAL A 221 12.90 -4.56 -2.37
C VAL A 221 12.69 -3.12 -1.90
N TYR A 222 11.61 -2.49 -2.32
CA TYR A 222 11.21 -1.14 -1.91
C TYR A 222 9.95 -1.20 -1.05
N GLN A 223 9.97 -0.60 0.13
CA GLN A 223 8.78 -0.41 0.96
C GLN A 223 8.27 1.02 0.79
N TYR A 224 6.97 1.18 0.58
CA TYR A 224 6.25 2.45 0.58
C TYR A 224 5.31 2.48 1.80
N GLN A 225 5.60 3.32 2.80
CA GLN A 225 4.73 3.53 3.97
C GLN A 225 3.88 4.79 3.78
N TYR A 226 2.56 4.61 3.64
CA TYR A 226 1.59 5.70 3.60
C TYR A 226 1.08 5.99 5.03
N ASN A 227 1.50 7.11 5.61
CA ASN A 227 1.23 7.46 7.00
C ASN A 227 -0.07 8.27 7.21
N LYS A 228 -0.62 8.89 6.16
CA LYS A 228 -1.85 9.72 6.21
C LYS A 228 -3.16 8.91 6.20
N TRP A 229 -3.20 7.78 6.90
CA TRP A 229 -4.38 6.88 6.98
C TRP A 229 -4.57 6.27 8.38
N SER A 230 -4.24 7.04 9.43
CA SER A 230 -4.61 6.74 10.82
C SER A 230 -6.01 7.27 11.15
N SER A 231 -6.71 6.65 12.11
CA SER A 231 -8.03 7.00 12.66
C SER A 231 -9.23 7.25 11.71
N LEU A 232 -9.06 7.24 10.39
CA LEU A 232 -10.11 7.46 9.38
C LEU A 232 -10.35 6.22 8.51
N ASP A 233 -11.61 5.99 8.14
CA ASP A 233 -12.01 4.94 7.17
C ASP A 233 -11.27 5.04 5.83
N VAL A 234 -10.96 6.27 5.40
CA VAL A 234 -10.43 6.62 4.08
C VAL A 234 -9.34 7.72 4.19
N PRO A 235 -8.41 7.82 3.23
CA PRO A 235 -7.41 8.89 3.21
C PRO A 235 -8.04 10.29 3.08
N GLU A 236 -7.51 11.27 3.82
CA GLU A 236 -7.93 12.67 3.74
C GLU A 236 -7.70 13.28 2.34
N ASN A 237 -6.58 12.94 1.69
CA ASN A 237 -6.25 13.38 0.34
C ASN A 237 -6.10 12.17 -0.61
N PRO A 238 -7.11 11.87 -1.45
CA PRO A 238 -7.03 10.75 -2.40
C PRO A 238 -5.84 10.86 -3.38
N ARG A 239 -5.43 12.08 -3.74
CA ARG A 239 -4.36 12.32 -4.73
C ARG A 239 -2.98 11.91 -4.21
N ASP A 240 -2.76 12.00 -2.90
CA ASP A 240 -1.53 11.54 -2.27
C ASP A 240 -1.37 10.02 -2.42
N LEU A 241 -2.46 9.26 -2.25
CA LEU A 241 -2.48 7.81 -2.44
C LEU A 241 -2.31 7.41 -3.92
N VAL A 242 -2.99 8.12 -4.85
CA VAL A 242 -2.86 7.87 -6.29
C VAL A 242 -1.44 8.20 -6.78
N SER A 243 -0.83 9.30 -6.30
CA SER A 243 0.57 9.64 -6.60
C SER A 243 1.54 8.55 -6.14
N MET A 244 1.34 7.99 -4.93
CA MET A 244 2.12 6.85 -4.45
C MET A 244 1.95 5.61 -5.36
N ILE A 245 0.72 5.31 -5.81
CA ILE A 245 0.42 4.21 -6.74
C ILE A 245 1.13 4.41 -8.09
N VAL A 246 1.10 5.61 -8.67
CA VAL A 246 1.80 5.93 -9.92
C VAL A 246 3.32 5.82 -9.76
N ASN A 247 3.88 6.24 -8.63
CA ASN A 247 5.31 6.12 -8.36
C ASN A 247 5.75 4.64 -8.21
N LEU A 248 5.05 3.85 -7.40
CA LEU A 248 5.42 2.45 -7.15
C LEU A 248 5.21 1.55 -8.38
N LYS A 249 4.30 1.88 -9.30
CA LYS A 249 4.19 1.22 -10.62
C LYS A 249 5.55 1.22 -11.35
N GLN A 250 6.38 2.25 -11.20
CA GLN A 250 7.71 2.34 -11.83
C GLN A 250 8.73 1.34 -11.25
N LYS A 251 8.51 0.81 -10.05
CA LYS A 251 9.35 -0.23 -9.41
C LYS A 251 8.85 -1.65 -9.68
N ILE A 252 7.67 -1.81 -10.28
CA ILE A 252 7.08 -3.09 -10.67
C ILE A 252 7.49 -3.38 -12.13
N PRO A 253 8.09 -4.55 -12.44
CA PRO A 253 8.45 -4.89 -13.82
C PRO A 253 7.24 -4.88 -14.76
N ALA A 254 7.37 -4.19 -15.90
CA ALA A 254 6.32 -4.08 -16.91
C ALA A 254 6.10 -5.43 -17.65
N ARG A 255 5.30 -6.31 -17.03
CA ARG A 255 4.87 -7.66 -17.45
C ARG A 255 5.94 -8.76 -17.43
N PRO A 256 5.61 -9.96 -16.95
CA PRO A 256 6.19 -11.20 -17.46
C PRO A 256 5.42 -11.60 -18.75
N VAL A 257 5.91 -11.19 -19.93
CA VAL A 257 5.24 -11.47 -21.22
C VAL A 257 5.43 -12.93 -21.67
N THR A 258 6.44 -13.62 -21.16
CA THR A 258 6.74 -15.01 -21.49
C THR A 258 6.18 -15.97 -20.46
N GLU A 259 5.44 -16.98 -20.94
CA GLU A 259 4.93 -18.14 -20.18
C GLU A 259 6.07 -19.12 -19.78
N ASP A 260 7.21 -18.60 -19.32
CA ASP A 260 8.23 -19.45 -18.70
C ASP A 260 7.73 -19.82 -17.30
N HIS A 261 7.22 -21.05 -17.15
CA HIS A 261 6.53 -21.57 -15.95
C HIS A 261 7.32 -21.33 -14.65
N ARG A 262 8.66 -21.19 -14.73
CA ARG A 262 9.57 -20.79 -13.65
C ARG A 262 9.15 -19.50 -12.93
N ASN A 263 8.50 -18.56 -13.63
CA ASN A 263 8.06 -17.28 -13.09
C ASN A 263 6.64 -17.31 -12.48
N ALA A 264 5.87 -18.40 -12.63
CA ALA A 264 4.51 -18.53 -12.07
C ALA A 264 4.43 -18.50 -10.52
N ARG A 265 5.60 -18.37 -9.85
CA ARG A 265 5.78 -18.30 -8.40
C ARG A 265 6.10 -16.89 -7.88
N SER A 266 6.40 -15.92 -8.77
CA SER A 266 6.72 -14.53 -8.38
C SER A 266 5.48 -13.64 -8.32
N VAL A 267 5.40 -12.80 -7.29
CA VAL A 267 4.39 -11.75 -7.13
C VAL A 267 5.11 -10.45 -6.79
N PRO A 268 5.05 -9.40 -7.63
CA PRO A 268 5.92 -8.23 -7.48
C PRO A 268 5.51 -7.31 -6.32
N LEU A 269 4.26 -7.39 -5.85
CA LEU A 269 3.64 -6.43 -4.93
C LEU A 269 3.00 -7.12 -3.72
N VAL A 270 3.48 -6.79 -2.52
CA VAL A 270 2.83 -7.07 -1.23
C VAL A 270 2.16 -5.81 -0.74
N VAL A 271 0.92 -5.91 -0.24
CA VAL A 271 0.17 -4.81 0.36
C VAL A 271 -0.28 -5.25 1.75
N HIS A 272 -0.08 -4.39 2.74
CA HIS A 272 -0.58 -4.62 4.10
C HIS A 272 -1.08 -3.36 4.80
N CYS A 273 -1.94 -3.65 5.77
CA CYS A 273 -2.41 -2.77 6.83
C CYS A 273 -2.65 -3.66 8.06
N ARG A 274 -3.17 -3.14 9.17
CA ARG A 274 -3.39 -3.92 10.41
C ARG A 274 -3.89 -5.37 10.17
N ASP A 275 -5.01 -5.55 9.50
CA ASP A 275 -5.59 -6.87 9.19
C ASP A 275 -5.43 -7.33 7.73
N GLY A 276 -4.69 -6.55 6.93
CA GLY A 276 -4.45 -6.85 5.52
C GLY A 276 -5.70 -6.84 4.64
N SER A 277 -6.80 -6.21 5.08
CA SER A 277 -8.10 -6.38 4.40
C SER A 277 -8.85 -5.07 4.18
N GLN A 278 -8.93 -4.19 5.17
CA GLN A 278 -9.70 -2.93 5.04
C GLN A 278 -9.00 -1.96 4.08
N GLN A 279 -7.97 -1.26 4.55
CA GLN A 279 -7.19 -0.28 3.76
C GLN A 279 -6.46 -0.96 2.60
N THR A 280 -5.93 -2.17 2.83
CA THR A 280 -5.34 -3.05 1.80
C THR A 280 -6.35 -3.35 0.69
N GLY A 281 -7.61 -3.60 1.02
CA GLY A 281 -8.67 -3.87 0.05
C GLY A 281 -9.01 -2.65 -0.80
N VAL A 282 -9.11 -1.46 -0.19
CA VAL A 282 -9.28 -0.18 -0.90
C VAL A 282 -8.11 0.07 -1.85
N PHE A 283 -6.87 -0.15 -1.41
CA PHE A 283 -5.68 -0.01 -2.26
C PHE A 283 -5.69 -0.99 -3.44
N CYS A 284 -5.96 -2.28 -3.20
CA CYS A 284 -6.03 -3.29 -4.27
C CYS A 284 -7.15 -3.00 -5.28
N ALA A 285 -8.30 -2.47 -4.82
CA ALA A 285 -9.38 -2.03 -5.69
C ALA A 285 -8.95 -0.81 -6.53
N LEU A 286 -8.41 0.23 -5.88
CA LEU A 286 -7.97 1.45 -6.55
C LEU A 286 -6.85 1.19 -7.57
N MET A 287 -5.87 0.33 -7.26
CA MET A 287 -4.84 -0.12 -8.19
C MET A 287 -5.45 -0.74 -9.45
N THR A 288 -6.44 -1.62 -9.28
CA THR A 288 -7.13 -2.33 -10.37
C THR A 288 -8.00 -1.39 -11.22
N LEU A 289 -8.70 -0.44 -10.59
CA LEU A 289 -9.54 0.56 -11.25
C LEU A 289 -8.72 1.61 -11.99
N LEU A 290 -7.52 1.96 -11.49
CA LEU A 290 -6.58 2.81 -12.20
C LEU A 290 -5.99 2.10 -13.43
N ASP A 291 -5.73 0.79 -13.37
CA ASP A 291 -5.32 0.01 -14.54
C ASP A 291 -6.43 -0.04 -15.62
N SER A 292 -7.70 -0.33 -15.26
CA SER A 292 -8.78 -0.37 -16.27
C SER A 292 -9.06 1.02 -16.86
N ALA A 293 -9.06 2.07 -16.02
CA ALA A 293 -9.24 3.45 -16.47
C ALA A 293 -8.10 3.93 -17.39
N GLU A 294 -6.87 3.45 -17.20
CA GLU A 294 -5.70 3.79 -18.01
C GLU A 294 -5.66 3.07 -19.37
N ILE A 295 -6.20 1.84 -19.45
CA ILE A 295 -6.08 0.94 -20.62
C ILE A 295 -7.35 0.87 -21.47
N GLU A 296 -8.54 0.87 -20.85
CA GLU A 296 -9.83 0.60 -21.51
C GLU A 296 -10.82 1.78 -21.44
N GLU A 297 -10.47 2.85 -20.72
CA GLU A 297 -11.30 4.04 -20.47
C GLU A 297 -12.68 3.71 -19.81
N VAL A 298 -12.75 2.60 -19.07
CA VAL A 298 -13.91 2.15 -18.27
C VAL A 298 -13.50 1.78 -16.83
N ILE A 299 -14.47 1.77 -15.92
CA ILE A 299 -14.34 1.17 -14.58
C ILE A 299 -15.58 0.35 -14.20
N ASP A 300 -15.38 -0.70 -13.41
CA ASP A 300 -16.46 -1.38 -12.67
C ASP A 300 -16.05 -1.58 -11.20
N VAL A 301 -16.45 -0.61 -10.36
CA VAL A 301 -16.15 -0.63 -8.92
C VAL A 301 -16.85 -1.80 -8.22
N PHE A 302 -18.06 -2.15 -8.67
CA PHE A 302 -18.86 -3.22 -8.08
C PHE A 302 -18.20 -4.58 -8.27
N GLN A 303 -17.82 -4.92 -9.51
CA GLN A 303 -17.22 -6.21 -9.84
C GLN A 303 -15.81 -6.34 -9.27
N VAL A 304 -15.01 -5.26 -9.26
CA VAL A 304 -13.69 -5.25 -8.61
C VAL A 304 -13.82 -5.52 -7.10
N VAL A 305 -14.70 -4.81 -6.38
CA VAL A 305 -14.88 -5.04 -4.93
C VAL A 305 -15.50 -6.41 -4.65
N LYS A 306 -16.47 -6.86 -5.45
CA LYS A 306 -17.07 -8.19 -5.39
C LYS A 306 -16.03 -9.31 -5.64
N ALA A 307 -15.12 -9.13 -6.59
CA ALA A 307 -14.03 -10.07 -6.85
C ALA A 307 -13.05 -10.12 -5.67
N LEU A 308 -12.64 -8.98 -5.13
CA LEU A 308 -11.74 -8.94 -3.97
C LEU A 308 -12.37 -9.59 -2.74
N ARG A 309 -13.65 -9.32 -2.43
CA ARG A 309 -14.40 -9.98 -1.34
C ARG A 309 -14.51 -11.51 -1.49
N ARG A 310 -14.40 -12.07 -2.72
CA ARG A 310 -14.30 -13.53 -2.95
C ARG A 310 -12.94 -14.12 -2.57
N THR A 311 -11.90 -13.29 -2.47
CA THR A 311 -10.50 -13.69 -2.23
C THR A 311 -10.00 -13.40 -0.81
N ARG A 312 -10.57 -12.41 -0.11
CA ARG A 312 -10.25 -12.13 1.31
C ARG A 312 -11.45 -11.50 2.03
N LEU A 313 -11.69 -11.95 3.28
CA LEU A 313 -12.73 -11.38 4.15
C LEU A 313 -12.35 -9.95 4.60
N GLY A 314 -13.35 -9.12 4.90
CA GLY A 314 -13.14 -7.75 5.42
C GLY A 314 -12.69 -6.71 4.40
N VAL A 315 -12.66 -7.04 3.10
CA VAL A 315 -12.31 -6.11 2.03
C VAL A 315 -13.45 -5.12 1.75
N VAL A 316 -13.13 -3.82 1.79
CA VAL A 316 -14.04 -2.68 1.57
C VAL A 316 -15.33 -2.87 2.38
N SER A 317 -15.19 -2.79 3.71
CA SER A 317 -16.23 -3.19 4.65
C SER A 317 -17.23 -2.09 5.00
N THR A 318 -16.89 -0.82 4.74
CA THR A 318 -17.74 0.35 5.02
C THR A 318 -18.20 1.02 3.71
N PHE A 319 -19.31 1.77 3.78
CA PHE A 319 -19.86 2.46 2.60
C PHE A 319 -18.92 3.58 2.14
N GLU A 320 -18.28 4.22 3.10
CA GLU A 320 -17.30 5.29 2.99
C GLU A 320 -16.12 4.83 2.12
N GLN A 321 -15.60 3.62 2.38
CA GLN A 321 -14.55 2.97 1.58
C GLN A 321 -15.00 2.65 0.15
N TYR A 322 -16.28 2.32 -0.07
CA TYR A 322 -16.82 2.04 -1.40
C TYR A 322 -17.03 3.32 -2.23
N GLN A 323 -17.64 4.33 -1.62
CA GLN A 323 -17.83 5.65 -2.21
C GLN A 323 -16.49 6.32 -2.54
N PHE A 324 -15.47 6.17 -1.68
CA PHE A 324 -14.13 6.69 -1.91
C PHE A 324 -13.49 6.16 -3.21
N LEU A 325 -13.77 4.92 -3.64
CA LEU A 325 -13.24 4.39 -4.90
C LEU A 325 -13.80 5.17 -6.10
N TYR A 326 -15.12 5.37 -6.14
CA TYR A 326 -15.78 6.20 -7.17
C TYR A 326 -15.29 7.65 -7.14
N ASP A 327 -15.27 8.28 -5.96
CA ASP A 327 -14.85 9.68 -5.82
C ASP A 327 -13.36 9.88 -6.18
N THR A 328 -12.50 8.91 -5.86
CA THR A 328 -11.09 8.96 -6.23
C THR A 328 -10.93 8.93 -7.75
N ILE A 329 -11.50 7.94 -8.46
CA ILE A 329 -11.37 7.87 -9.92
C ILE A 329 -11.99 9.11 -10.59
N ALA A 330 -13.17 9.56 -10.16
CA ALA A 330 -13.78 10.79 -10.67
C ALA A 330 -12.89 12.03 -10.45
N SER A 331 -12.20 12.13 -9.30
CA SER A 331 -11.29 13.26 -9.01
C SER A 331 -10.00 13.27 -9.84
N ILE A 332 -9.64 12.14 -10.45
CA ILE A 332 -8.45 11.95 -11.30
C ILE A 332 -8.80 12.11 -12.79
N TYR A 333 -9.99 11.64 -13.20
CA TYR A 333 -10.52 11.71 -14.58
C TYR A 333 -11.72 12.68 -14.66
N PRO A 334 -11.50 14.00 -14.51
CA PRO A 334 -12.57 14.98 -14.35
C PRO A 334 -13.48 15.09 -15.58
N ALA A 335 -14.76 15.41 -15.35
CA ALA A 335 -15.75 15.66 -16.40
C ALA A 335 -15.23 16.64 -17.47
N GLN A 336 -15.18 16.16 -18.72
CA GLN A 336 -14.84 16.96 -19.88
C GLN A 336 -16.09 17.17 -20.73
N ASN A 337 -16.36 18.42 -21.11
CA ASN A 337 -17.42 18.75 -22.06
C ASN A 337 -16.99 18.40 -23.51
N GLY A 338 -16.75 17.11 -23.78
CA GLY A 338 -16.56 16.54 -25.12
C GLY A 338 -15.12 16.36 -25.62
N GLN A 339 -14.08 16.45 -24.78
CA GLN A 339 -12.68 16.16 -25.19
C GLN A 339 -11.82 15.54 -24.08
N ILE A 340 -11.30 14.34 -24.31
CA ILE A 340 -10.32 13.70 -23.41
C ILE A 340 -8.97 14.41 -23.51
N LYS A 341 -8.71 15.29 -22.53
CA LYS A 341 -7.36 15.73 -22.20
C LYS A 341 -6.81 14.81 -21.10
N LYS A 342 -5.85 13.95 -21.46
CA LYS A 342 -5.00 13.28 -20.47
C LYS A 342 -4.33 14.36 -19.61
N ASN A 343 -4.34 14.18 -18.29
CA ASN A 343 -3.92 15.22 -17.37
C ASN A 343 -2.38 15.21 -17.21
N SER A 344 -1.67 15.73 -18.22
CA SER A 344 -0.20 15.71 -18.30
C SER A 344 0.51 16.53 -17.22
N GLN A 345 -0.24 17.19 -16.33
CA GLN A 345 0.29 17.92 -15.17
C GLN A 345 0.71 17.01 -14.00
N LEU A 346 0.68 15.68 -14.17
CA LEU A 346 1.31 14.72 -13.27
C LEU A 346 2.84 14.59 -13.48
N GLU A 347 3.40 15.17 -14.54
CA GLU A 347 4.85 15.15 -14.82
C GLU A 347 5.60 16.40 -14.30
N ASP A 348 4.89 17.50 -14.04
CA ASP A 348 5.50 18.74 -13.53
C ASP A 348 5.76 18.65 -12.01
N LYS A 349 7.05 18.64 -11.64
CA LYS A 349 7.59 18.49 -10.28
C LYS A 349 7.30 17.16 -9.58
N VAL A 350 7.77 16.07 -10.17
CA VAL A 350 8.49 15.07 -9.36
C VAL A 350 9.84 15.70 -8.97
N GLU A 351 9.97 16.09 -7.70
CA GLU A 351 11.24 16.60 -7.18
C GLU A 351 12.19 15.42 -6.99
N PHE A 352 13.19 15.30 -7.85
CA PHE A 352 14.14 14.18 -7.83
C PHE A 352 15.02 14.26 -6.57
N CYS A 353 14.82 13.33 -5.65
CA CYS A 353 15.79 13.03 -4.61
C CYS A 353 17.03 12.40 -5.28
N SER A 354 18.00 13.23 -5.60
CA SER A 354 19.26 12.81 -6.22
C SER A 354 20.11 12.04 -5.22
N GLU A 355 20.56 10.86 -5.61
CA GLU A 355 21.70 10.18 -4.98
C GLU A 355 22.99 11.01 -5.18
N VAL A 356 24.04 10.70 -4.40
CA VAL A 356 25.39 11.31 -4.45
C VAL A 356 25.44 12.72 -3.79
N GLU A 357 26.38 13.07 -2.89
CA GLU A 357 27.64 12.43 -2.50
C GLU A 357 27.89 12.52 -0.97
N LYS A 358 28.82 11.71 -0.44
CA LYS A 358 29.41 11.94 0.90
C LYS A 358 30.66 12.81 0.78
N THR A 359 30.79 13.82 1.62
CA THR A 359 32.06 14.52 1.86
C THR A 359 32.41 14.47 3.36
N ASP A 360 33.36 13.62 3.71
CA ASP A 360 34.01 13.59 5.02
C ASP A 360 35.18 14.59 5.09
N GLN A 361 35.57 14.93 6.33
CA GLN A 361 36.84 15.53 6.78
C GLN A 361 37.10 17.04 6.62
N GLU A 362 37.35 17.64 7.78
CA GLU A 362 38.16 18.85 7.98
C GLU A 362 39.61 18.65 7.48
N THR A 363 40.28 19.70 6.99
CA THR A 363 41.52 20.22 7.63
C THR A 363 42.05 21.52 7.00
N ASP A 364 42.47 22.42 7.89
CA ASP A 364 43.57 23.40 7.83
C ASP A 364 44.01 24.13 6.54
N LEU A 365 43.93 25.47 6.66
CA LEU A 365 45.00 26.47 6.39
C LEU A 365 45.61 26.65 4.97
N ILE A 366 45.51 27.88 4.43
CA ILE A 366 46.63 28.87 4.31
C ILE A 366 46.16 30.10 3.48
N ASN A 367 46.66 31.31 3.80
CA ASN A 367 46.38 32.58 3.11
C ASN A 367 47.14 32.74 1.78
N ILE A 368 46.72 33.71 0.94
CA ILE A 368 47.58 34.82 0.48
C ILE A 368 46.72 36.01 -0.04
N ASP A 369 47.21 37.23 0.18
CA ASP A 369 46.62 38.54 -0.17
C ASP A 369 47.03 39.02 -1.58
N LEU A 370 46.31 39.99 -2.16
CA LEU A 370 46.88 41.11 -2.95
C LEU A 370 45.84 42.21 -3.33
N THR A 371 45.53 43.08 -2.35
CA THR A 371 45.42 44.57 -2.47
C THR A 371 44.40 45.26 -3.43
N SER A 372 43.89 46.43 -2.99
CA SER A 372 43.02 47.37 -3.75
C SER A 372 43.82 48.52 -4.43
N PRO A 373 43.21 49.38 -5.30
CA PRO A 373 42.61 50.62 -4.78
C PRO A 373 41.30 51.11 -5.47
N ALA A 374 40.61 52.04 -4.80
CA ALA A 374 39.45 52.84 -5.27
C ALA A 374 39.94 54.20 -5.90
N PRO A 375 39.16 55.31 -6.07
CA PRO A 375 37.74 55.61 -5.77
C PRO A 375 36.98 56.43 -6.87
N VAL A 376 35.77 56.95 -6.55
CA VAL A 376 35.23 58.31 -6.86
C VAL A 376 33.98 58.57 -5.98
N GLU A 377 33.62 59.84 -5.73
CA GLU A 377 32.69 60.29 -4.67
C GLU A 377 31.33 60.85 -5.16
N LYS A 378 30.54 61.42 -4.21
CA LYS A 378 29.33 62.29 -4.32
C LYS A 378 27.96 61.57 -4.31
N GLU A 379 26.90 62.07 -3.66
CA GLU A 379 26.72 63.28 -2.82
C GLU A 379 25.56 63.11 -1.81
N LEU A 380 25.49 63.96 -0.77
CA LEU A 380 24.40 64.02 0.25
C LEU A 380 24.15 65.46 0.72
N PRO A 381 22.86 65.83 0.91
CA PRO A 381 22.36 66.58 2.08
C PRO A 381 21.01 66.00 2.60
N GLU A 382 20.44 66.30 3.78
CA GLU A 382 20.78 67.01 5.03
C GLU A 382 19.82 66.48 6.14
N VAL A 383 20.22 66.29 7.41
CA VAL A 383 20.03 67.21 8.58
C VAL A 383 18.56 67.63 8.82
N CYS A 384 17.90 67.49 9.99
CA CYS A 384 18.20 66.93 11.33
C CYS A 384 16.83 66.58 12.03
N ASP A 385 16.60 66.33 13.34
CA ASP A 385 17.35 66.29 14.64
C ASP A 385 16.59 65.27 15.58
N GLU A 386 16.63 65.16 16.92
CA GLU A 386 17.16 65.95 18.07
C GLU A 386 17.52 65.04 19.30
N ALA A 387 17.43 65.55 20.54
CA ALA A 387 17.81 64.93 21.83
C ALA A 387 16.75 63.92 22.40
N ALA A 388 17.10 62.83 23.12
CA ALA A 388 17.51 62.68 24.54
C ALA A 388 16.35 62.81 25.59
N ASP A 389 16.42 62.37 26.85
CA ASP A 389 17.53 61.94 27.73
C ASP A 389 17.05 60.97 28.87
N SER A 390 18.00 60.34 29.58
CA SER A 390 18.02 59.82 30.99
C SER A 390 16.84 59.03 31.63
N ALA A 391 17.05 58.15 32.64
CA ALA A 391 18.21 57.37 33.13
C ALA A 391 17.77 56.31 34.19
N LYS A 392 18.66 55.36 34.53
CA LYS A 392 18.83 54.57 35.80
C LYS A 392 17.58 54.31 36.67
N GLY A 393 17.20 53.06 36.99
CA GLY A 393 18.00 52.02 37.70
C GLY A 393 17.24 51.64 39.01
N THR A 394 17.56 50.64 39.84
CA THR A 394 18.60 49.57 39.91
C THR A 394 18.09 48.51 40.92
N GLU A 395 18.48 47.22 40.82
CA GLU A 395 18.60 46.14 41.86
C GLU A 395 17.67 46.05 43.12
N SER A 396 17.33 44.89 43.73
CA SER A 396 17.47 43.45 43.41
C SER A 396 16.76 42.58 44.49
N SER A 397 16.85 41.24 44.35
CA SER A 397 16.96 40.25 45.45
C SER A 397 15.73 39.82 46.31
N SER A 398 15.20 38.65 45.96
CA SER A 398 14.91 37.48 46.84
C SER A 398 14.20 37.62 48.20
N ASN A 399 13.07 36.92 48.38
CA ASN A 399 13.00 35.62 49.13
C ASN A 399 11.58 35.02 49.15
N GLY A 400 11.46 33.70 49.34
CA GLY A 400 10.21 33.01 49.70
C GLY A 400 10.14 32.70 51.20
N PRO A 401 9.42 31.65 51.68
CA PRO A 401 8.61 30.67 50.94
C PRO A 401 7.24 30.33 51.61
N THR A 402 6.65 29.17 51.25
CA THR A 402 5.81 28.26 52.08
C THR A 402 4.35 28.01 51.61
N THR A 403 4.10 26.72 51.38
CA THR A 403 2.90 25.87 51.24
C THR A 403 1.91 25.91 52.45
N PRO A 404 0.79 25.12 52.53
CA PRO A 404 0.29 24.02 51.67
C PRO A 404 -1.20 24.13 51.25
N ALA A 405 -1.77 23.02 50.75
CA ALA A 405 -3.12 22.90 50.17
C ALA A 405 -4.19 22.24 51.08
N ALA A 406 -5.46 22.48 50.73
CA ALA A 406 -6.68 21.70 51.02
C ALA A 406 -7.80 22.22 50.07
N THR A 407 -8.81 21.47 49.61
CA THR A 407 -9.18 20.05 49.82
C THR A 407 -9.69 19.48 48.49
#